data_AF-A0A2J5Q0P5-F1
#
_entry.id   AF-A0A2J5Q0P5-F1
#
_cell.length_a   1.000
_cell.length_b   1.000
_cell.length_c   1.000
_cell.angle_alpha   90.00
_cell.angle_beta   90.00
_cell.angle_gamma   90.00
#
_symmetry.space_group_name_H-M   'P 1'
#
loop_
_entity.id
_entity.type
_entity.pdbx_description
1 polymer ?
#
loop_
_entity_poly.entity_id
_entity_poly.type
_entity_poly.pdbx_seq_one_letter_code
_entity_poly.pdbx_strand_id
1 'polypeptide(L)'
;EVLLLYDRIDEWMMSYLTEFDGKPFQTVAKADESLDKLTDEVDETTKEAEKALEPFVERAKTLLGDRVKEVRLTHRLTDTPAIVTTDADEMSTQMAKLFAAAGQAAPDVKYIFELNPLHPLVKRAADTQDDAQFGEWVELLLDQALLAERGTLEDPNQFIRRMNQLLAS
;
A
#
# COMPACT_ATOMS: atom_id res chain seq x y z
N GLU A 1 15.00 -11.97 7.93
CA GLU A 1 15.96 -10.85 7.81
C GLU A 1 15.55 -9.99 6.61
N VAL A 2 15.82 -8.69 6.63
CA VAL A 2 15.49 -7.77 5.53
C VAL A 2 16.75 -7.02 5.12
N LEU A 3 17.04 -6.99 3.81
CA LEU A 3 18.16 -6.23 3.25
C LEU A 3 17.73 -4.79 3.00
N LEU A 4 18.57 -3.84 3.43
CA LEU A 4 18.35 -2.41 3.20
C LEU A 4 19.22 -1.95 2.04
N LEU A 5 18.58 -1.71 0.91
CA LEU A 5 19.17 -1.19 -0.31
C LEU A 5 18.81 0.30 -0.41
N TYR A 6 19.81 1.17 -0.47
CA TYR A 6 19.61 2.62 -0.37
C TYR A 6 20.26 3.40 -1.52
N ASP A 7 21.16 2.77 -2.27
CA ASP A 7 21.81 3.39 -3.41
C ASP A 7 20.96 3.21 -4.67
N ARG A 8 20.94 4.21 -5.54
CA ARG A 8 20.15 4.19 -6.79
C ARG A 8 20.52 3.03 -7.71
N ILE A 9 21.75 2.55 -7.63
CA ILE A 9 22.24 1.42 -8.44
C ILE A 9 21.67 0.09 -7.96
N ASP A 10 21.21 0.00 -6.71
CA ASP A 10 20.74 -1.25 -6.11
C ASP A 10 19.49 -1.77 -6.82
N GLU A 11 18.51 -0.92 -7.10
CA GLU A 11 17.28 -1.31 -7.83
C GLU A 11 17.61 -1.86 -9.23
N TRP A 12 18.60 -1.25 -9.89
CA TRP A 12 19.07 -1.72 -11.19
C TRP A 12 19.81 -3.07 -11.06
N MET A 13 20.67 -3.23 -10.05
CA MET A 13 21.35 -4.50 -9.76
C MET A 13 20.36 -5.62 -9.47
N MET A 14 19.33 -5.38 -8.65
CA MET A 14 18.32 -6.38 -8.29
C MET A 14 17.46 -6.83 -9.47
N SER A 15 17.43 -6.06 -10.56
CA SER A 15 16.81 -6.48 -11.81
C SER A 15 17.60 -7.59 -12.53
N TYR A 16 18.88 -7.78 -12.20
CA TYR A 16 19.76 -8.81 -12.77
C TYR A 16 20.17 -9.87 -11.76
N LEU A 17 20.29 -9.51 -10.48
CA LEU A 17 20.66 -10.41 -9.39
C LEU A 17 19.40 -11.06 -8.80
N THR A 18 18.94 -12.15 -9.43
CA THR A 18 17.68 -12.82 -9.06
C THR A 18 17.82 -13.87 -7.97
N GLU A 19 19.02 -14.43 -7.77
CA GLU A 19 19.29 -15.44 -6.73
C GLU A 19 20.71 -15.35 -6.15
N PHE A 20 20.87 -15.85 -4.94
CA PHE A 20 22.17 -16.04 -4.30
C PHE A 20 22.16 -17.37 -3.53
N ASP A 21 23.14 -18.24 -3.82
CA ASP A 21 23.28 -19.54 -3.15
C ASP A 21 21.98 -20.40 -3.19
N GLY A 22 21.32 -20.40 -4.36
CA GLY A 22 20.05 -21.11 -4.57
C GLY A 22 18.84 -20.50 -3.87
N LYS A 23 18.97 -19.31 -3.25
CA LYS A 23 17.87 -18.57 -2.63
C LYS A 23 17.46 -17.40 -3.53
N PRO A 24 16.21 -17.38 -4.04
CA PRO A 24 15.73 -16.26 -4.84
C PRO A 24 15.54 -15.01 -3.96
N PHE A 25 15.74 -13.84 -4.54
CA PHE A 25 15.41 -12.58 -3.88
C PHE A 25 13.94 -12.24 -4.05
N GLN A 26 13.33 -11.77 -2.96
CA GLN A 26 11.97 -11.25 -2.96
C GLN A 26 11.97 -9.83 -2.38
N THR A 27 11.27 -8.92 -3.06
CA THR A 27 11.09 -7.55 -2.57
C THR A 27 9.84 -7.46 -1.70
N VAL A 28 9.97 -6.75 -0.58
CA VAL A 28 8.87 -6.48 0.35
C VAL A 28 7.85 -5.46 -0.20
N ALA A 29 8.24 -4.69 -1.21
CA ALA A 29 7.39 -3.68 -1.85
C ALA A 29 6.47 -4.24 -2.94
N LYS A 30 6.64 -5.53 -3.30
CA LYS A 30 5.75 -6.22 -4.25
C LYS A 30 4.85 -7.20 -3.53
N ALA A 31 3.61 -7.29 -4.01
CA ALA A 31 2.69 -8.33 -3.63
C ALA A 31 3.25 -9.71 -4.06
N ASP A 32 3.39 -10.62 -3.12
CA ASP A 32 3.81 -12.01 -3.36
C ASP A 32 3.22 -12.92 -2.28
N GLU A 33 2.48 -13.95 -2.67
CA GLU A 33 1.87 -14.96 -1.79
C GLU A 33 2.90 -15.70 -0.92
N SER A 34 4.18 -15.74 -1.29
CA SER A 34 5.24 -16.33 -0.49
C SER A 34 5.46 -15.61 0.84
N LEU A 35 5.24 -14.29 0.85
CA LEU A 35 5.32 -13.44 2.05
C LEU A 35 4.13 -13.64 2.98
N ASP A 36 2.96 -14.02 2.45
CA ASP A 36 1.79 -14.35 3.28
C ASP A 36 1.96 -15.66 4.04
N LYS A 37 2.91 -16.50 3.63
CA LYS A 37 3.28 -17.77 4.31
C LYS A 37 4.34 -17.58 5.39
N LEU A 38 4.96 -16.40 5.45
CA LEU A 38 6.00 -16.04 6.42
C LEU A 38 5.43 -15.42 7.70
N THR A 39 4.16 -15.02 7.67
CA THR A 39 3.43 -14.55 8.85
C THR A 39 2.90 -15.73 9.66
N ASP A 40 2.77 -15.55 10.97
CA ASP A 40 2.14 -16.53 11.86
C ASP A 40 0.72 -16.91 11.37
N GLU A 41 0.23 -18.10 11.77
CA GLU A 41 -1.14 -18.52 11.46
C GLU A 41 -2.13 -17.42 11.84
N VAL A 42 -2.94 -16.99 10.87
CA VAL A 42 -3.95 -15.96 11.06
C VAL A 42 -4.91 -16.41 12.18
N ASP A 43 -4.86 -15.69 13.29
CA ASP A 43 -5.69 -15.97 14.45
C ASP A 43 -7.19 -15.77 14.14
N GLU A 44 -8.06 -16.33 15.00
CA GLU A 44 -9.51 -16.21 14.81
C GLU A 44 -9.97 -14.75 14.78
N THR A 45 -9.32 -13.86 15.55
CA THR A 45 -9.69 -12.45 15.62
C THR A 45 -9.45 -11.71 14.31
N THR A 46 -8.38 -12.06 13.60
CA THR A 46 -8.04 -11.48 12.30
C THR A 46 -9.00 -11.97 11.23
N LYS A 47 -9.37 -13.26 11.25
CA LYS A 47 -10.38 -13.82 10.32
C LYS A 47 -11.76 -13.20 10.51
N GLU A 48 -12.15 -12.91 11.75
CA GLU A 48 -13.41 -12.21 12.03
C GLU A 48 -13.36 -10.76 11.56
N ALA A 49 -12.24 -10.07 11.81
CA ALA A 49 -12.04 -8.70 11.34
C ALA A 49 -12.06 -8.59 9.81
N GLU A 50 -11.46 -9.57 9.11
CA GLU A 50 -11.49 -9.64 7.65
C GLU A 50 -12.92 -9.70 7.10
N LYS A 51 -13.73 -10.63 7.61
CA LYS A 51 -15.14 -10.77 7.21
C LYS A 51 -15.95 -9.52 7.51
N ALA A 52 -15.71 -8.89 8.66
CA ALA A 52 -16.41 -7.66 9.03
C ALA A 52 -16.07 -6.48 8.10
N LEU A 53 -14.87 -6.49 7.51
CA LEU A 53 -14.38 -5.41 6.65
C LEU A 53 -14.58 -5.67 5.15
N GLU A 54 -15.10 -6.82 4.73
CA GLU A 54 -15.45 -7.07 3.32
C GLU A 54 -16.32 -5.93 2.71
N PRO A 55 -17.39 -5.43 3.38
CA PRO A 55 -18.18 -4.32 2.84
C PRO A 55 -17.38 -3.01 2.74
N PHE A 56 -16.44 -2.80 3.66
CA PHE A 56 -15.56 -1.64 3.65
C PHE A 56 -14.61 -1.67 2.45
N VAL A 57 -14.01 -2.83 2.16
CA VAL A 57 -13.13 -3.03 1.00
C VAL A 57 -13.85 -2.74 -0.30
N GLU A 58 -15.07 -3.28 -0.49
CA GLU A 58 -15.87 -3.04 -1.69
C GLU A 58 -16.28 -1.57 -1.85
N ARG A 59 -16.65 -0.91 -0.75
CA ARG A 59 -16.99 0.53 -0.75
C ARG A 59 -15.77 1.39 -1.09
N ALA A 60 -14.61 1.07 -0.53
CA ALA A 60 -13.35 1.76 -0.83
C ALA A 60 -12.92 1.55 -2.29
N LYS A 61 -13.02 0.33 -2.81
CA LYS A 61 -12.76 0.02 -4.22
C LYS A 61 -13.66 0.80 -5.17
N THR A 62 -14.95 0.89 -4.85
CA THR A 62 -15.92 1.67 -5.64
C THR A 62 -15.57 3.15 -5.63
N LEU A 63 -15.16 3.70 -4.48
CA LEU A 63 -14.79 5.10 -4.34
C LEU A 63 -13.50 5.44 -5.10
N LEU A 64 -12.49 4.58 -5.03
CA LEU A 64 -11.19 4.82 -5.65
C LEU A 64 -11.17 4.54 -7.16
N GLY A 65 -12.06 3.66 -7.64
CA GLY A 65 -12.20 3.35 -9.06
C GLY A 65 -10.87 2.94 -9.70
N ASP A 66 -10.55 3.53 -10.86
CA ASP A 66 -9.36 3.18 -11.64
C ASP A 66 -8.03 3.71 -11.07
N ARG A 67 -8.06 4.46 -9.96
CA ARG A 67 -6.84 5.00 -9.31
C ARG A 67 -6.00 3.91 -8.65
N VAL A 68 -6.62 2.81 -8.25
CA VAL A 68 -5.96 1.63 -7.68
C VAL A 68 -6.35 0.41 -8.49
N LYS A 69 -5.45 -0.55 -8.60
CA LYS A 69 -5.71 -1.82 -9.27
C LYS A 69 -6.71 -2.66 -8.48
N GLU A 70 -6.50 -2.70 -7.17
CA GLU A 70 -7.23 -3.52 -6.23
C GLU A 70 -7.19 -2.89 -4.84
N VAL A 71 -8.19 -3.18 -4.02
CA VAL A 71 -8.18 -2.93 -2.59
C VAL A 71 -8.32 -4.27 -1.89
N ARG A 72 -7.43 -4.59 -0.95
CA ARG A 72 -7.46 -5.85 -0.20
C ARG A 72 -7.04 -5.67 1.24
N LEU A 73 -7.31 -6.68 2.06
CA LEU A 73 -6.81 -6.74 3.43
C LEU A 73 -5.45 -7.43 3.48
N THR A 74 -4.62 -7.06 4.44
CA THR A 74 -3.29 -7.66 4.66
C THR A 74 -3.00 -7.81 6.14
N HIS A 75 -2.39 -8.93 6.48
CA HIS A 75 -1.92 -9.28 7.83
C HIS A 75 -0.41 -9.06 8.00
N ARG A 76 0.26 -8.51 6.98
CA ARG A 76 1.70 -8.18 7.02
C ARG A 76 2.00 -6.93 7.84
N LEU A 77 0.97 -6.15 8.16
CA LEU A 77 1.08 -4.87 8.84
C LEU A 77 0.82 -5.00 10.33
N THR A 78 1.64 -4.33 11.13
CA THR A 78 1.48 -4.24 12.59
C THR A 78 0.86 -2.90 12.98
N ASP A 79 1.67 -1.84 13.00
CA ASP A 79 1.25 -0.50 13.46
C ASP A 79 0.84 0.43 12.32
N THR A 80 0.99 -0.02 11.07
CA THR A 80 0.65 0.78 9.89
C THR A 80 -0.80 0.50 9.47
N PRO A 81 -1.63 1.53 9.22
CA PRO A 81 -3.03 1.33 8.81
C PRO A 81 -3.18 0.78 7.40
N ALA A 82 -2.35 1.24 6.47
CA ALA A 82 -2.44 0.88 5.06
C ALA A 82 -1.09 1.03 4.37
N ILE A 83 -0.86 0.22 3.33
CA ILE A 83 0.26 0.34 2.41
C ILE A 83 -0.24 0.26 0.98
N VAL A 84 0.61 0.65 0.04
CA VAL A 84 0.41 0.37 -1.38
C VAL A 84 1.55 -0.50 -1.86
N THR A 85 1.25 -1.50 -2.67
CA THR A 85 2.22 -2.38 -3.30
C THR A 85 1.97 -2.45 -4.80
N THR A 86 2.93 -2.99 -5.54
CA THR A 86 2.74 -3.32 -6.96
C THR A 86 2.70 -4.84 -7.11
N ASP A 87 2.12 -5.33 -8.19
CA ASP A 87 2.20 -6.76 -8.51
C ASP A 87 3.64 -7.22 -8.78
N ALA A 88 3.88 -8.52 -8.61
CA ALA A 88 5.18 -9.16 -8.83
C ALA A 88 5.77 -8.84 -10.22
N ASP A 89 4.93 -8.92 -11.25
CA ASP A 89 5.32 -8.71 -12.66
C ASP A 89 5.26 -7.25 -13.11
N GLU A 90 4.78 -6.34 -12.25
CA GLU A 90 4.66 -4.93 -12.58
C GLU A 90 5.90 -4.12 -12.19
N MET A 91 5.99 -2.92 -12.78
CA MET A 91 7.06 -1.96 -12.54
C MET A 91 7.02 -1.50 -11.08
N SER A 92 8.16 -1.57 -10.37
CA SER A 92 8.25 -1.03 -9.02
C SER A 92 8.22 0.50 -9.02
N THR A 93 7.80 1.08 -7.90
CA THR A 93 7.85 2.53 -7.67
C THR A 93 9.25 3.10 -7.86
N GLN A 94 10.29 2.39 -7.40
CA GLN A 94 11.67 2.83 -7.48
C GLN A 94 12.18 2.83 -8.92
N MET A 95 11.80 1.83 -9.71
CA MET A 95 12.12 1.80 -11.12
C MET A 95 11.39 2.91 -11.89
N ALA A 96 10.11 3.18 -11.58
CA ALA A 96 9.38 4.31 -12.16
C ALA A 96 10.05 5.67 -11.87
N LYS A 97 10.57 5.86 -10.64
CA LYS A 97 11.38 7.04 -10.28
C LYS A 97 12.68 7.12 -11.08
N LEU A 98 13.33 5.99 -11.35
CA LEU A 98 14.56 5.95 -12.14
C LEU A 98 14.30 6.43 -13.59
N PHE A 99 13.21 5.99 -14.20
CA PHE A 99 12.76 6.46 -15.52
C PHE A 99 12.49 7.96 -15.54
N ALA A 100 11.75 8.47 -14.54
CA ALA A 100 11.46 9.89 -14.40
C ALA A 100 12.75 10.72 -14.26
N ALA A 101 13.70 10.26 -13.43
CA ALA A 101 14.99 10.92 -13.22
C ALA A 101 15.89 10.89 -14.46
N ALA A 102 15.69 9.91 -15.35
CA ALA A 102 16.35 9.84 -16.66
C ALA A 102 15.69 10.71 -17.74
N GLY A 103 14.61 11.44 -17.40
CA GLY A 103 13.86 12.29 -18.33
C GLY A 103 12.93 11.52 -19.27
N GLN A 104 12.70 10.23 -19.01
CA GLN A 104 11.71 9.45 -19.74
C GLN A 104 10.32 9.61 -19.09
N ALA A 105 9.26 9.37 -19.87
CA ALA A 105 7.92 9.31 -19.32
C ALA A 105 7.86 8.17 -18.29
N ALA A 106 7.54 8.52 -17.04
CA ALA A 106 7.33 7.52 -16.01
C ALA A 106 6.11 6.66 -16.41
N PRO A 107 6.25 5.33 -16.43
CA PRO A 107 5.10 4.45 -16.61
C PRO A 107 4.06 4.71 -15.53
N ASP A 108 2.79 4.61 -15.89
CA ASP A 108 1.70 4.66 -14.91
C ASP A 108 1.77 3.40 -14.03
N VAL A 109 1.89 3.59 -12.72
CA VAL A 109 2.02 2.50 -11.75
C VAL A 109 0.67 2.30 -11.09
N LYS A 110 0.05 1.16 -11.34
CA LYS A 110 -1.22 0.80 -10.72
C LYS A 110 -0.97 0.07 -9.40
N TYR A 111 -1.26 0.76 -8.30
CA TYR A 111 -1.03 0.20 -6.97
C TYR A 111 -2.17 -0.72 -6.51
N ILE A 112 -1.81 -1.74 -5.75
CA ILE A 112 -2.71 -2.51 -4.91
C ILE A 112 -2.74 -1.81 -3.55
N PHE A 113 -3.92 -1.42 -3.08
CA PHE A 113 -4.10 -0.76 -1.79
C PHE A 113 -4.43 -1.79 -0.72
N GLU A 114 -3.51 -1.99 0.22
CA GLU A 114 -3.62 -3.00 1.26
C GLU A 114 -3.91 -2.37 2.61
N LEU A 115 -4.93 -2.87 3.29
CA LEU A 115 -5.46 -2.32 4.54
C LEU A 115 -5.24 -3.30 5.69
N ASN A 116 -4.83 -2.78 6.85
CA ASN A 116 -4.65 -3.54 8.07
C ASN A 116 -5.99 -3.70 8.81
N PRO A 117 -6.59 -4.91 8.87
CA PRO A 117 -7.90 -5.10 9.47
C PRO A 117 -7.92 -4.87 10.99
N LEU A 118 -6.77 -4.94 11.65
CA LEU A 118 -6.67 -4.76 13.09
C LEU A 118 -6.46 -3.31 13.50
N HIS A 119 -6.05 -2.44 12.57
CA HIS A 119 -5.65 -1.08 12.89
C HIS A 119 -6.84 -0.17 13.26
N PRO A 120 -6.76 0.63 14.34
CA PRO A 120 -7.87 1.48 14.80
C PRO A 120 -8.40 2.47 13.77
N LEU A 121 -7.52 3.06 12.94
CA LEU A 121 -7.93 4.00 11.89
C LEU A 121 -8.72 3.31 10.77
N VAL A 122 -8.40 2.05 10.43
CA VAL A 122 -9.13 1.28 9.43
C VAL A 122 -10.52 0.95 9.95
N LYS A 123 -10.63 0.51 11.21
CA LYS A 123 -11.91 0.27 11.87
C LYS A 123 -12.76 1.54 11.95
N ARG A 124 -12.16 2.67 12.34
CA ARG A 124 -12.85 3.97 12.38
C ARG A 124 -13.36 4.39 11.00
N ALA A 125 -12.55 4.23 9.96
CA ALA A 125 -12.96 4.51 8.58
C ALA A 125 -14.12 3.61 8.15
N ALA A 126 -14.06 2.31 8.49
CA ALA A 126 -15.10 1.34 8.18
C ALA A 126 -16.43 1.62 8.89
N ASP A 127 -16.39 2.05 10.15
CA ASP A 127 -17.58 2.39 10.95
C ASP A 127 -18.24 3.72 10.53
N THR A 128 -17.57 4.52 9.68
CA THR A 128 -18.07 5.82 9.24
C THR A 128 -19.19 5.65 8.21
N GLN A 129 -20.42 5.94 8.63
CA GLN A 129 -21.62 5.79 7.79
C GLN A 129 -21.81 6.94 6.80
N ASP A 130 -21.41 8.17 7.16
CA ASP A 130 -21.51 9.33 6.28
C ASP A 130 -20.58 9.16 5.06
N ASP A 131 -21.13 9.28 3.85
CA ASP A 131 -20.41 9.05 2.60
C ASP A 131 -19.27 10.04 2.37
N ALA A 132 -19.46 11.31 2.74
CA ALA A 132 -18.44 12.33 2.56
C ALA A 132 -17.28 12.10 3.53
N GLN A 133 -17.58 11.87 4.80
CA GLN A 133 -16.55 11.59 5.81
C GLN A 133 -15.83 10.27 5.55
N PHE A 134 -16.54 9.25 5.08
CA PHE A 134 -15.94 7.99 4.62
C PHE A 134 -14.92 8.23 3.50
N GLY A 135 -15.29 9.03 2.50
CA GLY A 135 -14.39 9.37 1.41
C GLY A 135 -13.12 10.06 1.88
N GLU A 136 -13.25 11.02 2.81
CA GLU A 136 -12.07 11.67 3.39
C GLU A 136 -11.16 10.69 4.15
N TRP A 137 -11.73 9.71 4.87
CA TRP A 137 -10.94 8.67 5.54
C TRP A 137 -10.18 7.78 4.55
N VAL A 138 -10.86 7.27 3.52
CA VAL A 138 -10.23 6.38 2.52
C VAL A 138 -9.12 7.13 1.78
N GLU A 139 -9.37 8.37 1.39
CA GLU A 139 -8.36 9.21 0.72
C GLU A 139 -7.18 9.53 1.64
N LEU A 140 -7.41 9.79 2.93
CA LEU A 140 -6.33 10.02 3.89
C LEU A 140 -5.44 8.78 4.00
N LEU A 141 -6.05 7.59 4.13
CA LEU A 141 -5.32 6.33 4.23
C LEU A 141 -4.50 6.05 2.97
N LEU A 142 -5.07 6.33 1.79
CA LEU A 142 -4.37 6.17 0.52
C LEU A 142 -3.20 7.15 0.38
N ASP A 143 -3.39 8.43 0.71
CA ASP A 143 -2.33 9.43 0.66
C ASP A 143 -1.18 9.08 1.61
N GLN A 144 -1.48 8.58 2.83
CA GLN A 144 -0.46 8.11 3.76
C GLN A 144 0.36 6.97 3.17
N ALA A 145 -0.32 5.98 2.57
CA ALA A 145 0.34 4.85 1.94
C ALA A 145 1.19 5.28 0.73
N LEU A 146 0.66 6.15 -0.14
CA LEU A 146 1.38 6.69 -1.29
C LEU A 146 2.58 7.52 -0.88
N LEU A 147 2.47 8.32 0.18
CA LEU A 147 3.60 9.09 0.72
C LEU A 147 4.71 8.16 1.22
N ALA A 148 4.35 7.09 1.94
CA ALA A 148 5.32 6.11 2.42
C ALA A 148 6.06 5.40 1.26
N GLU A 149 5.33 5.01 0.21
CA GLU A 149 5.89 4.27 -0.93
C GLU A 149 6.65 5.18 -1.93
N ARG A 150 6.02 6.27 -2.36
CA ARG A 150 6.61 7.21 -3.32
C ARG A 150 7.59 8.17 -2.66
N GLY A 151 7.54 8.40 -1.36
CA GLY A 151 8.33 9.42 -0.66
C GLY A 151 7.91 10.86 -1.00
N THR A 152 6.95 11.04 -1.91
CA THR A 152 6.43 12.34 -2.36
C THR A 152 4.96 12.20 -2.71
N LEU A 153 4.17 13.24 -2.47
CA LEU A 153 2.79 13.35 -2.91
C LEU A 153 2.67 14.34 -4.07
N GLU A 154 1.67 14.14 -4.92
CA GLU A 154 1.35 15.05 -6.01
C GLU A 154 0.79 16.39 -5.50
N ASP A 155 -0.10 16.33 -4.51
CA ASP A 155 -0.59 17.51 -3.79
C ASP A 155 -0.46 17.35 -2.27
N PRO A 156 0.69 17.72 -1.69
CA PRO A 156 0.88 17.71 -0.24
C PRO A 156 -0.09 18.65 0.51
N ASN A 157 -0.56 19.72 -0.12
CA ASN A 157 -1.49 20.66 0.53
C ASN A 157 -2.87 20.04 0.67
N GLN A 158 -3.35 19.31 -0.34
CA GLN A 158 -4.61 18.60 -0.28
C GLN A 158 -4.61 17.56 0.85
N PHE A 159 -3.54 16.77 0.95
CA PHE A 159 -3.34 15.82 2.04
C PHE A 159 -3.42 16.49 3.43
N ILE A 160 -2.70 17.59 3.64
CA ILE A 160 -2.72 18.32 4.91
C ILE A 160 -4.11 18.88 5.22
N ARG A 161 -4.81 19.44 4.22
CA ARG A 161 -6.17 19.97 4.40
C ARG A 161 -7.14 18.88 4.83
N ARG A 162 -7.09 17.72 4.19
CA ARG A 162 -7.90 16.55 4.52
C ARG A 162 -7.66 16.07 5.94
N MET A 163 -6.39 15.93 6.33
CA MET A 163 -6.02 15.59 7.70
C MET A 163 -6.57 16.61 8.71
N ASN A 164 -6.39 17.91 8.44
CA ASN A 164 -6.89 18.96 9.33
C ASN A 164 -8.42 18.95 9.46
N GLN A 165 -9.14 18.69 8.37
CA GLN A 165 -10.60 18.59 8.38
C GLN A 165 -11.08 17.41 9.22
N LEU A 166 -10.45 16.23 9.08
CA LEU A 166 -10.77 15.04 9.87
C LEU A 166 -10.42 15.17 11.36
N LEU A 167 -9.40 15.97 11.70
CA LEU A 167 -9.03 16.24 13.10
C LEU A 167 -9.91 17.31 13.76
N ALA A 168 -10.48 18.22 12.97
CA ALA A 168 -11.36 19.28 13.46
C ALA A 168 -12.83 18.85 13.58
N SER A 169 -13.21 17.75 12.94
CA SER A 169 -14.56 17.15 13.00
C SER A 169 -14.74 16.23 14.22
#